data_AF-A0A536HIM6-F1
#
_entry.id   AF-A0A536HIM6-F1
#
_cell.length_a   1.000
_cell.length_b   1.000
_cell.length_c   1.000
_cell.angle_alpha   90.00
_cell.angle_beta   90.00
_cell.angle_gamma   90.00
#
_symmetry.space_group_name_H-M   'P 1'
#
loop_
_entity.id
_entity.type
_entity.pdbx_description
1 polymer ?
#
loop_
_entity_poly.entity_id
_entity_poly.type
_entity_poly.pdbx_seq_one_letter_code
_entity_poly.pdbx_strand_id
1 'polypeptide(L)'
;AKEPIGEIEDFAIRLARHFVGEFASVYRARVSIEEFGWERIHDHAFVRAGSEKRLTTVTCTDDGTWVVAGIGDLVVLKSTGSEFHGYIKDRYTTLPETRDRIMATSLLAHWRYAGSDIDWRKSFADIRRLLLETFAVKHSLSLQQTLYAMGEAVLQARQEVAEIRMAMPNRHHFAVDLSPFGIDNDNEVFYAADRPYGLIEGTLTRDDAPEPGLAW
;
A
#
# COMPACT_ATOMS: atom_id res chain seq x y z
N ALA A 1 1.37 15.77 22.87
CA ALA A 1 -0.02 15.99 23.33
C ALA A 1 -0.04 15.86 24.86
N LYS A 2 -0.78 16.72 25.57
CA LYS A 2 -1.02 16.56 27.03
C LYS A 2 -2.15 15.56 27.32
N GLU A 3 -3.03 15.36 26.35
CA GLU A 3 -4.09 14.34 26.35
C GLU A 3 -3.64 13.08 25.59
N PRO A 4 -4.30 11.93 25.82
CA PRO A 4 -4.09 10.73 25.01
C PRO A 4 -4.16 11.03 23.50
N ILE A 5 -3.29 10.38 22.74
CA ILE A 5 -3.22 10.55 21.29
C ILE A 5 -4.37 9.81 20.60
N GLY A 6 -4.74 8.62 21.09
CA GLY A 6 -5.70 7.75 20.42
C GLY A 6 -5.10 7.08 19.18
N GLU A 7 -5.95 6.71 18.22
CA GLU A 7 -5.51 6.32 16.88
C GLU A 7 -5.03 7.55 16.09
N ILE A 8 -4.14 7.37 15.12
CA ILE A 8 -3.56 8.50 14.37
C ILE A 8 -4.62 9.28 13.57
N GLU A 9 -5.68 8.61 13.13
CA GLU A 9 -6.82 9.19 12.44
C GLU A 9 -7.58 10.15 13.37
N ASP A 10 -7.90 9.72 14.59
CA ASP A 10 -8.55 10.57 15.60
C ASP A 10 -7.68 11.79 15.94
N PHE A 11 -6.37 11.58 16.06
CA PHE A 11 -5.45 12.66 16.34
C PHE A 11 -5.39 13.67 15.19
N ALA A 12 -5.32 13.19 13.94
CA ALA A 12 -5.34 14.04 12.75
C ALA A 12 -6.67 14.80 12.61
N ILE A 13 -7.81 14.15 12.88
CA ILE A 13 -9.14 14.80 12.93
C ILE A 13 -9.16 15.90 13.98
N ARG A 14 -8.69 15.62 15.20
CA ARG A 14 -8.65 16.61 16.29
C ARG A 14 -7.83 17.85 15.91
N LEU A 15 -6.65 17.65 15.31
CA LEU A 15 -5.80 18.76 14.86
C LEU A 15 -6.45 19.54 13.71
N ALA A 16 -6.96 18.86 12.70
CA ALA A 16 -7.58 19.50 11.54
C ALA A 16 -8.83 20.31 11.93
N ARG A 17 -9.69 19.75 12.79
CA ARG A 17 -10.88 20.44 13.31
C ARG A 17 -10.52 21.62 14.20
N HIS A 18 -9.46 21.52 15.02
CA HIS A 18 -9.02 22.65 15.83
C HIS A 18 -8.66 23.86 14.97
N PHE A 19 -7.85 23.69 13.92
CA PHE A 19 -7.47 24.82 13.08
C PHE A 19 -8.63 25.44 12.32
N VAL A 20 -9.52 24.62 11.77
CA VAL A 20 -10.72 25.12 11.05
C VAL A 20 -11.69 25.82 12.01
N GLY A 21 -11.94 25.24 13.19
CA GLY A 21 -12.90 25.77 14.14
C GLY A 21 -12.42 26.98 14.97
N GLU A 22 -11.11 27.10 15.21
CA GLU A 22 -10.55 28.17 16.06
C GLU A 22 -10.28 29.47 15.29
N PHE A 23 -9.93 29.37 14.00
CA PHE A 23 -9.47 30.52 13.23
C PHE A 23 -10.40 30.78 12.04
N ALA A 24 -11.18 31.87 12.10
CA ALA A 24 -12.15 32.24 11.06
C ALA A 24 -11.53 32.43 9.65
N SER A 25 -10.21 32.63 9.55
CA SER A 25 -9.48 32.73 8.28
C SER A 25 -9.03 31.38 7.71
N VAL A 26 -9.21 30.29 8.46
CA VAL A 26 -8.78 28.93 8.07
C VAL A 26 -9.98 28.11 7.65
N TYR A 27 -10.26 28.10 6.35
CA TYR A 27 -11.40 27.36 5.77
C TYR A 27 -11.11 25.86 5.55
N ARG A 28 -9.84 25.46 5.60
CA ARG A 28 -9.42 24.08 5.37
C ARG A 28 -8.11 23.77 6.08
N ALA A 29 -8.07 22.60 6.72
CA ALA A 29 -6.85 22.02 7.26
C ALA A 29 -6.63 20.61 6.70
N ARG A 30 -5.40 20.30 6.31
CA ARG A 30 -4.98 18.95 5.91
C ARG A 30 -3.82 18.52 6.80
N VAL A 31 -3.99 17.40 7.48
CA VAL A 31 -3.02 16.84 8.43
C VAL A 31 -2.66 15.43 7.95
N SER A 32 -1.37 15.16 7.76
CA SER A 32 -0.84 13.86 7.39
C SER A 32 0.07 13.35 8.49
N ILE A 33 -0.06 12.07 8.86
CA ILE A 33 0.71 11.43 9.93
C ILE A 33 1.26 10.10 9.41
N GLU A 34 2.53 9.86 9.68
CA GLU A 34 3.17 8.55 9.55
C GLU A 34 3.33 7.95 10.95
N GLU A 35 2.76 6.77 11.16
CA GLU A 35 2.97 5.95 12.34
C GLU A 35 3.99 4.87 12.05
N PHE A 36 4.71 4.55 13.09
CA PHE A 36 5.97 3.86 13.07
C PHE A 36 5.91 2.74 14.11
N GLY A 37 5.89 1.49 13.67
CA GLY A 37 5.72 0.35 14.58
C GLY A 37 6.89 0.20 15.56
N TRP A 38 6.59 -0.17 16.80
CA TRP A 38 7.57 -0.49 17.84
C TRP A 38 7.20 -1.80 18.52
N GLU A 39 8.20 -2.65 18.75
CA GLU A 39 8.07 -3.90 19.48
C GLU A 39 8.76 -3.78 20.83
N ARG A 40 8.09 -4.25 21.88
CA ARG A 40 8.61 -4.17 23.24
C ARG A 40 9.68 -5.23 23.46
N ILE A 41 10.87 -4.80 23.92
CA ILE A 41 11.94 -5.67 24.41
C ILE A 41 11.80 -5.87 25.93
N HIS A 42 11.48 -4.80 26.67
CA HIS A 42 11.32 -4.77 28.12
C HIS A 42 10.34 -3.66 28.56
N ASP A 43 10.11 -3.49 29.87
CA ASP A 43 9.22 -2.49 30.50
C ASP A 43 9.29 -1.08 29.87
N HIS A 44 10.50 -0.63 29.52
CA HIS A 44 10.76 0.69 28.95
C HIS A 44 11.82 0.64 27.84
N ALA A 45 11.99 -0.52 27.19
CA ALA A 45 12.91 -0.71 26.07
C ALA A 45 12.17 -1.30 24.86
N PHE A 46 12.42 -0.75 23.68
CA PHE A 46 11.70 -1.08 22.45
C PHE A 46 12.65 -1.12 21.26
N VAL A 47 12.36 -1.99 20.29
CA VAL A 47 13.00 -2.01 18.98
C VAL A 47 12.04 -1.49 17.94
N ARG A 48 12.58 -0.83 16.92
CA ARG A 48 11.79 -0.38 15.80
C ARG A 48 11.31 -1.58 14.99
N ALA A 49 10.00 -1.67 14.74
CA ALA A 49 9.46 -2.67 13.81
C ALA A 49 10.02 -2.42 12.39
N GLY A 50 9.69 -3.31 11.44
CA GLY A 50 10.18 -3.20 10.05
C GLY A 50 9.91 -1.85 9.36
N SER A 51 10.28 -1.75 8.08
CA SER A 51 10.15 -0.50 7.32
C SER A 51 8.72 -0.01 7.14
N GLU A 52 7.73 -0.89 7.31
CA GLU A 52 6.30 -0.61 7.18
C GLU A 52 5.87 0.60 8.01
N LYS A 53 5.09 1.47 7.38
CA LYS A 53 4.49 2.65 7.99
C LYS A 53 2.98 2.58 7.85
N ARG A 54 2.25 2.86 8.93
CA ARG A 54 0.82 3.16 8.85
C ARG A 54 0.67 4.66 8.57
N LEU A 55 -0.23 4.99 7.66
CA LEU A 55 -0.40 6.36 7.16
C LEU A 55 -1.83 6.81 7.46
N THR A 56 -1.99 8.09 7.77
CA THR A 56 -3.29 8.75 7.64
C THR A 56 -3.12 10.15 7.07
N THR A 57 -4.10 10.58 6.30
CA THR A 57 -4.28 11.97 5.89
C THR A 57 -5.74 12.34 6.10
N VAL A 58 -5.95 13.41 6.87
CA VAL A 58 -7.28 13.95 7.16
C VAL A 58 -7.37 15.35 6.60
N THR A 59 -8.43 15.60 5.82
CA THR A 59 -8.79 16.96 5.38
C THR A 59 -10.09 17.35 6.06
N CYS A 60 -10.15 18.53 6.67
CA CYS A 60 -11.36 19.10 7.25
C CYS A 60 -11.67 20.47 6.64
N THR A 61 -12.95 20.75 6.49
CA THR A 61 -13.55 22.08 6.29
C THR A 61 -14.71 22.23 7.28
N ASP A 62 -15.40 23.37 7.27
CA ASP A 62 -16.62 23.53 8.08
C ASP A 62 -17.71 22.51 7.72
N ASP A 63 -17.75 22.11 6.45
CA ASP A 63 -18.80 21.26 5.87
C ASP A 63 -18.49 19.76 5.93
N GLY A 64 -17.26 19.35 6.26
CA GLY A 64 -16.88 17.95 6.12
C GLY A 64 -15.51 17.55 6.67
N THR A 65 -15.36 16.23 6.82
CA THR A 65 -14.11 15.57 7.22
C THR A 65 -13.88 14.37 6.30
N TRP A 66 -12.76 14.35 5.61
CA TRP A 66 -12.35 13.25 4.72
C TRP A 66 -11.12 12.57 5.30
N VAL A 67 -11.20 11.25 5.47
CA VAL A 67 -10.13 10.43 6.05
C VAL A 67 -9.62 9.45 5.01
N VAL A 68 -8.31 9.51 4.76
CA VAL A 68 -7.57 8.55 3.97
C VAL A 68 -6.60 7.85 4.91
N ALA A 69 -6.73 6.54 5.07
CA ALA A 69 -5.70 5.74 5.73
C ALA A 69 -4.80 5.08 4.68
N GLY A 70 -3.68 4.52 5.11
CA GLY A 70 -2.76 3.88 4.18
C GLY A 70 -1.68 3.07 4.85
N ILE A 71 -0.91 2.41 4.00
CA ILE A 71 0.30 1.68 4.34
C ILE A 71 1.39 2.04 3.34
N GLY A 72 2.59 2.32 3.84
CA GLY A 72 3.76 2.62 3.05
C GLY A 72 4.92 1.71 3.44
N ASP A 73 5.90 1.58 2.54
CA ASP A 73 7.15 0.84 2.78
C ASP A 73 6.94 -0.63 3.22
N LEU A 74 5.81 -1.23 2.82
CA LEU A 74 5.51 -2.64 3.02
C LEU A 74 6.17 -3.45 1.89
N VAL A 75 7.36 -3.99 2.18
CA VAL A 75 8.11 -4.81 1.23
C VAL A 75 7.64 -6.26 1.29
N VAL A 76 7.20 -6.80 0.15
CA VAL A 76 6.73 -8.18 0.00
C VAL A 76 7.34 -8.84 -1.23
N LEU A 77 7.52 -10.16 -1.17
CA LEU A 77 8.13 -10.95 -2.24
C LEU A 77 7.44 -12.32 -2.34
N LYS A 78 7.25 -12.79 -3.58
CA LYS A 78 7.00 -14.21 -3.89
C LYS A 78 8.20 -14.74 -4.66
N SER A 79 8.71 -15.90 -4.25
CA SER A 79 9.84 -16.56 -4.91
C SER A 79 9.45 -17.27 -6.20
N THR A 80 8.18 -17.66 -6.33
CA THR A 80 7.57 -18.35 -7.48
C THR A 80 6.07 -17.99 -7.57
N GLY A 81 5.32 -18.64 -8.46
CA GLY A 81 3.87 -18.40 -8.64
C GLY A 81 3.57 -17.04 -9.28
N SER A 82 4.54 -16.53 -10.05
CA SER A 82 4.41 -15.32 -10.86
C SER A 82 4.97 -15.57 -12.25
N GLU A 83 4.23 -15.11 -13.24
CA GLU A 83 4.52 -15.27 -14.66
C GLU A 83 4.49 -13.91 -15.35
N PHE A 84 5.03 -13.88 -16.57
CA PHE A 84 4.81 -12.78 -17.51
C PHE A 84 5.05 -13.24 -18.94
N HIS A 85 3.98 -13.37 -19.69
CA HIS A 85 3.99 -13.80 -21.08
C HIS A 85 2.75 -13.26 -21.82
N GLY A 86 2.71 -13.39 -23.14
CA GLY A 86 1.57 -12.96 -23.96
C GLY A 86 1.48 -11.45 -24.19
N TYR A 87 2.51 -10.68 -23.81
CA TYR A 87 2.59 -9.25 -24.11
C TYR A 87 2.96 -8.99 -25.58
N ILE A 88 2.62 -7.79 -26.04
CA ILE A 88 2.94 -7.29 -27.38
C ILE A 88 4.45 -7.23 -27.54
N LYS A 89 4.95 -7.74 -28.66
CA LYS A 89 6.37 -7.70 -29.03
C LYS A 89 6.53 -6.78 -30.23
N ASP A 90 7.25 -5.68 -30.03
CA ASP A 90 7.61 -4.74 -31.08
C ASP A 90 9.12 -4.80 -31.37
N ARG A 91 9.60 -3.88 -32.22
CA ARG A 91 11.02 -3.81 -32.60
C ARG A 91 12.00 -3.49 -31.46
N TYR A 92 11.51 -3.08 -30.28
CA TYR A 92 12.34 -2.76 -29.10
C TYR A 92 12.17 -3.77 -27.96
N THR A 93 11.35 -4.80 -28.15
CA THR A 93 11.06 -5.78 -27.11
C THR A 93 12.14 -6.85 -27.04
N THR A 94 12.96 -6.81 -25.98
CA THR A 94 14.00 -7.82 -25.70
C THR A 94 13.69 -8.71 -24.51
N LEU A 95 12.67 -8.35 -23.72
CA LEU A 95 12.29 -9.10 -22.53
C LEU A 95 11.83 -10.51 -22.93
N PRO A 96 12.45 -11.58 -22.40
CA PRO A 96 11.96 -12.94 -22.59
C PRO A 96 10.70 -13.18 -21.76
N GLU A 97 9.79 -13.99 -22.31
CA GLU A 97 8.65 -14.47 -21.55
C GLU A 97 9.11 -15.43 -20.47
N THR A 98 8.39 -15.46 -19.34
CA THR A 98 8.64 -16.44 -18.28
C THR A 98 7.34 -16.96 -17.69
N ARG A 99 7.39 -18.21 -17.25
CA ARG A 99 6.33 -18.89 -16.48
C ARG A 99 6.71 -19.13 -15.02
N ASP A 100 7.90 -18.69 -14.62
CA ASP A 100 8.29 -18.64 -13.22
C ASP A 100 9.30 -17.51 -12.99
N ARG A 101 9.03 -16.66 -12.02
CA ARG A 101 9.91 -15.58 -11.61
C ARG A 101 9.59 -15.11 -10.20
N ILE A 102 10.57 -14.43 -9.60
CA ILE A 102 10.33 -13.58 -8.44
C ILE A 102 9.39 -12.43 -8.81
N MET A 103 8.47 -12.13 -7.89
CA MET A 103 7.73 -10.87 -7.87
C MET A 103 7.93 -10.19 -6.52
N ALA A 104 8.61 -9.05 -6.52
CA ALA A 104 8.86 -8.25 -5.34
C ALA A 104 8.35 -6.82 -5.52
N THR A 105 7.78 -6.25 -4.46
CA THR A 105 7.30 -4.87 -4.48
C THR A 105 7.43 -4.21 -3.12
N SER A 106 7.45 -2.88 -3.11
CA SER A 106 7.28 -2.06 -1.91
C SER A 106 5.92 -1.39 -2.01
N LEU A 107 4.91 -1.99 -1.39
CA LEU A 107 3.53 -1.56 -1.52
C LEU A 107 3.34 -0.18 -0.87
N LEU A 108 2.82 0.75 -1.65
CA LEU A 108 2.15 1.96 -1.16
C LEU A 108 0.67 1.82 -1.46
N ALA A 109 -0.17 1.76 -0.44
CA ALA A 109 -1.61 1.75 -0.59
C ALA A 109 -2.24 2.84 0.26
N HIS A 110 -3.19 3.57 -0.31
CA HIS A 110 -4.04 4.50 0.40
C HIS A 110 -5.50 4.15 0.14
N TRP A 111 -6.33 4.18 1.16
CA TRP A 111 -7.75 3.97 1.01
C TRP A 111 -8.55 5.05 1.70
N ARG A 112 -9.58 5.53 1.00
CA ARG A 112 -10.51 6.54 1.48
C ARG A 112 -11.70 5.85 2.12
N TYR A 113 -12.05 6.30 3.31
CA TYR A 113 -13.29 5.88 3.97
C TYR A 113 -14.49 6.68 3.46
N ALA A 114 -15.67 6.06 3.46
CA ALA A 114 -16.94 6.71 3.15
C ALA A 114 -17.44 7.62 4.30
N GLY A 115 -16.92 7.43 5.51
CA GLY A 115 -17.29 8.18 6.71
C GLY A 115 -16.17 8.19 7.75
N SER A 116 -16.46 8.73 8.94
CA SER A 116 -15.48 8.92 10.03
C SER A 116 -15.80 8.18 11.33
N ASP A 117 -16.91 7.45 11.40
CA ASP A 117 -17.25 6.61 12.56
C ASP A 117 -16.78 5.17 12.32
N ILE A 118 -15.47 4.94 12.47
CA ILE A 118 -14.79 3.70 12.10
C ILE A 118 -13.88 3.24 13.24
N ASP A 119 -13.84 1.94 13.50
CA ASP A 119 -12.78 1.33 14.30
C ASP A 119 -11.48 1.31 13.47
N TRP A 120 -10.71 2.39 13.56
CA TRP A 120 -9.52 2.62 12.74
C TRP A 120 -8.49 1.49 12.86
N ARG A 121 -8.25 1.04 14.09
CA ARG A 121 -7.29 -0.02 14.40
C ARG A 121 -7.69 -1.33 13.75
N LYS A 122 -8.95 -1.75 13.93
CA LYS A 122 -9.46 -2.98 13.35
C LYS A 122 -9.48 -2.92 11.83
N SER A 123 -9.98 -1.81 11.27
CA SER A 123 -10.02 -1.59 9.83
C SER A 123 -8.63 -1.68 9.21
N PHE A 124 -7.65 -0.96 9.75
CA PHE A 124 -6.26 -1.02 9.27
C PHE A 124 -5.69 -2.44 9.33
N ALA A 125 -5.84 -3.13 10.47
CA ALA A 125 -5.31 -4.48 10.65
C ALA A 125 -5.94 -5.47 9.65
N ASP A 126 -7.25 -5.40 9.44
CA ASP A 126 -7.97 -6.25 8.51
C ASP A 126 -7.58 -5.97 7.05
N ILE A 127 -7.48 -4.70 6.65
CA ILE A 127 -7.07 -4.30 5.29
C ILE A 127 -5.64 -4.78 5.02
N ARG A 128 -4.70 -4.53 5.94
CA ARG A 128 -3.32 -5.00 5.82
C ARG A 128 -3.27 -6.52 5.64
N ARG A 129 -4.03 -7.26 6.45
CA ARG A 129 -4.13 -8.72 6.35
C ARG A 129 -4.64 -9.16 4.98
N LEU A 130 -5.73 -8.56 4.49
CA LEU A 130 -6.31 -8.87 3.17
C LEU A 130 -5.32 -8.61 2.03
N LEU A 131 -4.59 -7.50 2.07
CA LEU A 131 -3.56 -7.16 1.07
C LEU A 131 -2.45 -8.23 1.05
N LEU A 132 -1.94 -8.62 2.22
CA LEU A 132 -0.89 -9.62 2.36
C LEU A 132 -1.33 -11.02 1.94
N GLU A 133 -2.49 -11.47 2.42
CA GLU A 133 -3.06 -12.78 2.08
C GLU A 133 -3.31 -12.87 0.57
N THR A 134 -3.91 -11.83 -0.03
CA THR A 134 -4.23 -11.82 -1.46
C THR A 134 -2.95 -11.83 -2.31
N PHE A 135 -1.95 -11.03 -1.96
CA PHE A 135 -0.64 -11.07 -2.61
C PHE A 135 -0.03 -12.48 -2.55
N ALA A 136 -0.03 -13.10 -1.36
CA ALA A 136 0.56 -14.41 -1.14
C ALA A 136 -0.14 -15.53 -1.92
N VAL A 137 -1.47 -15.57 -1.97
CA VAL A 137 -2.23 -16.68 -2.58
C VAL A 137 -2.50 -16.51 -4.07
N LYS A 138 -2.53 -15.28 -4.58
CA LYS A 138 -2.84 -15.03 -6.00
C LYS A 138 -1.71 -15.54 -6.91
N HIS A 139 -1.98 -16.54 -7.74
CA HIS A 139 -1.10 -16.84 -8.88
C HIS A 139 -1.11 -15.65 -9.83
N SER A 140 0.06 -15.05 -10.06
CA SER A 140 0.17 -13.75 -10.71
C SER A 140 0.55 -13.90 -12.18
N LEU A 141 -0.36 -13.56 -13.10
CA LEU A 141 -0.06 -13.42 -14.53
C LEU A 141 0.49 -12.03 -14.87
N SER A 142 0.26 -11.05 -13.99
CA SER A 142 0.83 -9.71 -14.06
C SER A 142 0.71 -9.00 -12.70
N LEU A 143 1.54 -7.97 -12.49
CA LEU A 143 1.41 -7.12 -11.31
C LEU A 143 0.08 -6.38 -11.28
N GLN A 144 -0.46 -5.99 -12.44
CA GLN A 144 -1.77 -5.37 -12.59
C GLN A 144 -2.89 -6.30 -12.09
N GLN A 145 -2.83 -7.59 -12.42
CA GLN A 145 -3.80 -8.57 -11.96
C GLN A 145 -3.75 -8.73 -10.43
N THR A 146 -2.54 -8.76 -9.87
CA THR A 146 -2.37 -8.86 -8.41
C THR A 146 -2.85 -7.60 -7.71
N LEU A 147 -2.52 -6.41 -8.24
CA LEU A 147 -3.02 -5.13 -7.75
C LEU A 147 -4.55 -5.12 -7.73
N TYR A 148 -5.18 -5.51 -8.85
CA TYR A 148 -6.64 -5.55 -8.93
C TYR A 148 -7.24 -6.49 -7.89
N ALA A 149 -6.73 -7.72 -7.79
CA ALA A 149 -7.23 -8.71 -6.82
C ALA A 149 -7.11 -8.21 -5.37
N MET A 150 -5.99 -7.54 -5.03
CA MET A 150 -5.77 -6.97 -3.70
C MET A 150 -6.80 -5.87 -3.39
N GLY A 151 -7.04 -4.95 -4.32
CA GLY A 151 -8.02 -3.88 -4.13
C GLY A 151 -9.45 -4.41 -4.09
N GLU A 152 -9.78 -5.39 -4.93
CA GLU A 152 -11.08 -6.06 -4.94
C GLU A 152 -11.35 -6.76 -3.61
N ALA A 153 -10.38 -7.51 -3.06
CA ALA A 153 -10.53 -8.18 -1.78
C ALA A 153 -10.80 -7.21 -0.63
N VAL A 154 -10.13 -6.04 -0.62
CA VAL A 154 -10.37 -4.98 0.36
C VAL A 154 -11.79 -4.42 0.21
N LEU A 155 -12.19 -4.03 -0.99
CA LEU A 155 -13.53 -3.48 -1.23
C LEU A 155 -14.63 -4.53 -1.02
N GLN A 156 -14.43 -5.81 -1.25
CA GLN A 156 -15.48 -6.79 -0.95
C GLN A 156 -15.66 -6.98 0.57
N ALA A 157 -14.57 -6.96 1.33
CA ALA A 157 -14.59 -7.25 2.76
C ALA A 157 -14.91 -6.04 3.65
N ARG A 158 -14.54 -4.81 3.24
CA ARG A 158 -14.61 -3.59 4.08
C ARG A 158 -15.55 -2.55 3.49
N GLN A 159 -16.82 -2.60 3.90
CA GLN A 159 -17.89 -1.73 3.37
C GLN A 159 -17.66 -0.24 3.67
N GLU A 160 -16.91 0.06 4.71
CA GLU A 160 -16.50 1.42 5.04
C GLU A 160 -15.49 2.05 4.07
N VAL A 161 -14.80 1.24 3.27
CA VAL A 161 -13.82 1.72 2.28
C VAL A 161 -14.51 2.01 0.96
N ALA A 162 -14.43 3.26 0.49
CA ALA A 162 -15.04 3.69 -0.76
C ALA A 162 -14.12 3.50 -1.98
N GLU A 163 -12.82 3.69 -1.77
CA GLU A 163 -11.80 3.69 -2.82
C GLU A 163 -10.45 3.28 -2.24
N ILE A 164 -9.65 2.53 -3.00
CA ILE A 164 -8.26 2.20 -2.69
C ILE A 164 -7.36 2.51 -3.90
N ARG A 165 -6.27 3.21 -3.64
CA ARG A 165 -5.21 3.57 -4.58
C ARG A 165 -3.94 2.83 -4.20
N MET A 166 -3.30 2.19 -5.17
CA MET A 166 -2.06 1.45 -4.95
C MET A 166 -1.00 1.84 -5.98
N ALA A 167 0.23 1.92 -5.49
CA ALA A 167 1.44 1.98 -6.30
C ALA A 167 2.33 0.80 -5.91
N MET A 168 2.67 -0.03 -6.90
CA MET A 168 3.43 -1.27 -6.75
C MET A 168 4.64 -1.24 -7.70
N PRO A 169 5.80 -0.72 -7.26
CA PRO A 169 7.02 -0.82 -8.03
C PRO A 169 7.43 -2.29 -8.14
N ASN A 170 7.72 -2.76 -9.35
CA ASN A 170 8.30 -4.07 -9.61
C ASN A 170 9.79 -4.02 -9.30
N ARG A 171 10.17 -4.47 -8.10
CA ARG A 171 11.58 -4.53 -7.68
C ARG A 171 12.23 -5.74 -8.34
N HIS A 172 12.92 -5.49 -9.44
CA HIS A 172 13.45 -6.55 -10.28
C HIS A 172 14.50 -7.41 -9.57
N HIS A 173 14.25 -8.72 -9.57
CA HIS A 173 15.22 -9.74 -9.19
C HIS A 173 15.53 -10.55 -10.45
N PHE A 174 16.65 -10.24 -11.11
CA PHE A 174 17.04 -10.90 -12.33
C PHE A 174 17.78 -12.19 -12.01
N ALA A 175 17.34 -13.31 -12.58
CA ALA A 175 18.11 -14.56 -12.50
C ALA A 175 19.48 -14.33 -13.13
N VAL A 176 20.55 -14.60 -12.38
CA VAL A 176 21.91 -14.40 -12.85
C VAL A 176 22.26 -15.47 -13.87
N ASP A 177 22.79 -15.08 -15.02
CA ASP A 177 23.37 -16.02 -15.99
C ASP A 177 24.72 -16.53 -15.45
N LEU A 178 24.73 -17.79 -15.00
CA LEU A 178 25.92 -18.47 -14.48
C LEU A 178 26.61 -19.34 -15.54
N SER A 179 26.10 -19.38 -16.78
CA SER A 179 26.69 -20.17 -17.88
C SER A 179 28.14 -19.80 -18.21
N PRO A 180 28.64 -18.55 -18.04
CA PRO A 180 30.06 -18.24 -18.20
C PRO A 180 30.96 -18.96 -17.19
N PHE A 181 30.40 -19.46 -16.09
CA PHE A 181 31.09 -20.25 -15.07
C PHE A 181 30.85 -21.76 -15.21
N GLY A 182 30.10 -22.20 -16.22
CA GLY A 182 29.75 -23.61 -16.42
C GLY A 182 28.76 -24.16 -15.39
N ILE A 183 27.90 -23.30 -14.83
CA ILE A 183 26.94 -23.63 -13.77
C ILE A 183 25.53 -23.24 -14.23
N ASP A 184 24.55 -24.12 -14.00
CA ASP A 184 23.13 -23.82 -14.22
C ASP A 184 22.55 -23.05 -13.03
N ASN A 185 21.57 -22.17 -13.29
CA ASN A 185 20.84 -21.44 -12.24
C ASN A 185 19.35 -21.82 -12.30
N ASP A 186 18.92 -22.73 -11.42
CA ASP A 186 17.53 -23.21 -11.33
C ASP A 186 16.64 -22.24 -10.53
N ASN A 187 16.65 -20.96 -10.91
CA ASN A 187 15.94 -19.88 -10.22
C ASN A 187 16.33 -19.74 -8.74
N GLU A 188 17.62 -19.81 -8.43
CA GLU A 188 18.13 -19.72 -7.05
C GLU A 188 18.94 -18.44 -6.79
N VAL A 189 19.75 -18.02 -7.77
CA VAL A 189 20.66 -16.86 -7.63
C VAL A 189 20.11 -15.68 -8.41
N PHE A 190 19.82 -14.58 -7.70
CA PHE A 190 19.24 -13.38 -8.28
C PHE A 190 20.05 -12.12 -7.96
N TYR A 191 20.10 -11.20 -8.93
CA TYR A 191 20.51 -9.82 -8.72
C TYR A 191 19.28 -8.95 -8.47
N ALA A 192 19.16 -8.41 -7.25
CA ALA A 192 18.13 -7.44 -6.89
C ALA A 192 18.57 -6.04 -7.33
N ALA A 193 18.03 -5.56 -8.45
CA ALA A 193 18.38 -4.25 -8.99
C ALA A 193 17.67 -3.12 -8.23
N ASP A 194 18.40 -2.03 -7.96
CA ASP A 194 17.80 -0.83 -7.36
C ASP A 194 16.93 -0.06 -8.36
N ARG A 195 17.44 0.13 -9.58
CA ARG A 195 16.82 0.90 -10.67
C ARG A 195 17.28 0.39 -12.05
N PRO A 196 16.49 0.63 -13.12
CA PRO A 196 15.11 1.11 -13.10
C PRO A 196 14.16 0.05 -12.52
N TYR A 197 12.91 0.42 -12.27
CA TYR A 197 11.84 -0.50 -11.89
C TYR A 197 10.58 -0.16 -12.68
N GLY A 198 9.78 -1.17 -13.02
CA GLY A 198 8.43 -0.92 -13.51
C GLY A 198 7.57 -0.34 -12.39
N LEU A 199 6.73 0.66 -12.66
CA LEU A 199 5.78 1.19 -11.69
C LEU A 199 4.36 0.88 -12.17
N ILE A 200 3.63 0.08 -11.39
CA ILE A 200 2.24 -0.25 -11.66
C ILE A 200 1.39 0.50 -10.65
N GLU A 201 0.43 1.27 -11.15
CA GLU A 201 -0.50 2.04 -10.33
C GLU A 201 -1.93 1.73 -10.72
N GLY A 202 -2.83 1.77 -9.75
CA GLY A 202 -4.24 1.53 -9.98
C GLY A 202 -5.11 2.08 -8.86
N THR A 203 -6.30 2.53 -9.25
CA THR A 203 -7.36 2.94 -8.32
C THR A 203 -8.55 2.01 -8.54
N LEU A 204 -9.06 1.44 -7.45
CA LEU A 204 -10.32 0.70 -7.44
C LEU A 204 -11.30 1.46 -6.56
N THR A 205 -12.48 1.71 -7.11
CA THR A 205 -13.55 2.49 -6.48
C THR A 205 -14.83 1.68 -6.58
N ARG A 206 -15.69 1.74 -5.55
CA ARG A 206 -17.02 1.13 -5.64
C ARG A 206 -17.91 1.91 -6.60
N ASP A 207 -18.85 1.22 -7.24
CA ASP A 207 -19.84 1.86 -8.11
C ASP A 207 -20.75 2.84 -7.35
N ASP A 208 -20.98 2.59 -6.06
CA ASP A 208 -21.79 3.42 -5.16
C ASP A 208 -20.94 4.32 -4.24
N ALA A 209 -19.64 4.45 -4.52
CA ALA A 209 -18.76 5.27 -3.70
C ALA A 209 -19.23 6.74 -3.70
N PRO A 210 -19.33 7.39 -2.51
CA PRO A 210 -19.59 8.81 -2.47
C PRO A 210 -18.43 9.57 -3.12
N GLU A 211 -18.73 10.75 -3.68
CA GLU A 211 -17.75 11.63 -4.29
C GLU A 211 -16.52 11.82 -3.38
N PRO A 212 -15.29 11.78 -3.93
CA PRO A 212 -14.08 11.83 -3.12
C PRO A 212 -13.90 13.17 -2.39
N GLY A 213 -14.59 14.23 -2.82
CA GLY A 213 -14.52 15.56 -2.22
C GLY A 213 -13.07 16.02 -2.11
N LEU A 214 -12.62 16.32 -0.89
CA LEU A 214 -11.27 16.81 -0.60
C LEU A 214 -10.34 15.74 0.00
N ALA A 215 -10.64 14.46 -0.20
CA ALA A 215 -9.84 13.37 0.36
C ALA A 215 -8.43 13.29 -0.23
N TRP A 216 -8.29 13.40 -1.55
CA TRP A 216 -7.03 13.15 -2.27
C TRP A 216 -6.18 14.39 -2.44
#